data_AF-A0A4Y4XPM2-F1
#
_entry.id   AF-A0A4Y4XPM2-F1
#
_cell.length_a   1.000
_cell.length_b   1.000
_cell.length_c   1.000
_cell.angle_alpha   90.00
_cell.angle_beta   90.00
_cell.angle_gamma   90.00
#
_symmetry.space_group_name_H-M   'P 1'
#
loop_
_entity.id
_entity.type
_entity.pdbx_description
1 polymer ?
#
loop_
_entity_poly.entity_id
_entity_poly.type
_entity_poly.pdbx_seq_one_letter_code
_entity_poly.pdbx_strand_id
1 'polypeptide(L)'
;MLMTPVFLLMDETVGHMYGKVQIPDLEEVQRMTINRKEFLGDKKDYKPYGVAQDEPAVLNPFFKGYRYHVSGLHHGPIGFPTEDAKIGGDLIDRLFHKIE
;
A
#
# COMPACT_ATOMS: atom_id res chain seq x y z
N MET A 1 -4.03 -6.05 -1.14
CA MET A 1 -3.28 -5.39 -0.04
C MET A 1 -3.39 -3.89 -0.20
N LEU A 2 -3.90 -3.17 0.80
CA LEU A 2 -4.47 -1.82 0.64
C LEU A 2 -3.47 -0.65 0.54
N MET A 3 -2.17 -0.92 0.70
CA MET A 3 -1.10 0.12 0.68
C MET A 3 -1.47 1.30 1.58
N THR A 4 -1.84 0.97 2.81
CA THR A 4 -2.30 1.88 3.85
C THR A 4 -1.63 1.50 5.16
N PRO A 5 -1.35 2.45 6.07
CA PRO A 5 -0.93 2.12 7.42
C PRO A 5 -1.95 1.22 8.13
N VAL A 6 -1.48 0.21 8.84
CA VAL A 6 -2.31 -0.67 9.66
C VAL A 6 -1.88 -0.49 11.11
N PHE A 7 -2.84 -0.23 11.98
CA PHE A 7 -2.62 -0.13 13.41
C PHE A 7 -3.07 -1.43 14.07
N LEU A 8 -2.20 -2.05 14.85
CA LEU A 8 -2.54 -3.18 15.70
C LEU A 8 -2.80 -2.63 17.11
N LEU A 9 -4.07 -2.55 17.48
CA LEU A 9 -4.47 -2.15 18.82
C LEU A 9 -4.45 -3.39 19.71
N MET A 10 -3.40 -3.50 20.53
CA MET A 10 -3.24 -4.59 21.48
C MET A 10 -3.69 -4.17 22.87
N ASP A 11 -4.05 -5.15 23.68
CA ASP A 11 -4.48 -4.96 25.06
C ASP A 11 -3.31 -5.19 26.03
N GLU A 12 -3.26 -4.37 27.09
CA GLU A 12 -2.22 -4.47 28.13
C GLU A 12 -2.32 -5.80 28.87
N THR A 13 -3.52 -6.23 29.23
CA THR A 13 -3.72 -7.46 29.99
C THR A 13 -3.28 -8.67 29.18
N VAL A 14 -3.61 -8.74 27.89
CA VAL A 14 -3.07 -9.76 26.98
C VAL A 14 -1.53 -9.74 26.94
N GLY A 15 -0.92 -8.55 26.98
CA GLY A 15 0.54 -8.39 27.01
C GLY A 15 1.21 -8.90 28.29
N HIS A 16 0.49 -8.90 29.43
CA HIS A 16 0.97 -9.38 30.72
C HIS A 16 0.59 -10.84 31.04
N MET A 17 -0.30 -11.45 30.25
CA MET A 17 -0.71 -12.84 30.43
C MET A 17 0.43 -13.80 30.08
N TYR A 18 0.57 -14.86 30.88
CA TYR A 18 1.45 -15.98 30.61
C TYR A 18 0.63 -17.24 30.41
N GLY A 19 0.84 -17.94 29.30
CA GLY A 19 0.14 -19.17 28.97
C GLY A 19 0.89 -19.99 27.93
N LYS A 20 0.60 -21.29 27.88
CA LYS A 20 1.09 -22.15 26.80
C LYS A 20 0.38 -21.75 25.51
N VAL A 21 1.14 -21.40 24.49
CA VAL A 21 0.62 -21.11 23.15
C VAL A 21 1.19 -22.12 22.15
N GLN A 22 0.42 -22.41 21.10
CA GLN A 22 0.93 -23.09 19.91
C GLN A 22 1.21 -22.01 18.87
N ILE A 23 2.48 -21.89 18.48
CA ILE A 23 2.92 -20.95 17.45
C ILE A 23 3.09 -21.78 16.17
N PRO A 24 2.55 -21.32 15.02
CA PRO A 24 2.78 -21.98 13.74
C PRO A 24 4.28 -22.04 13.42
N ASP A 25 4.69 -23.04 12.63
CA ASP A 25 6.07 -23.11 12.18
C ASP A 25 6.38 -22.01 11.14
N LEU A 26 7.67 -21.80 10.88
CA LEU A 26 8.11 -20.73 9.99
C LEU A 26 7.61 -20.93 8.56
N GLU A 27 7.53 -22.17 8.08
CA GLU A 27 7.08 -22.44 6.72
C GLU A 27 5.59 -22.15 6.56
N GLU A 28 4.78 -22.44 7.58
CA GLU A 28 3.37 -22.10 7.64
C GLU A 28 3.17 -20.58 7.58
N VAL A 29 3.93 -19.82 8.37
CA VAL A 29 3.89 -18.34 8.33
C VAL A 29 4.26 -17.81 6.95
N GLN A 30 5.30 -18.35 6.33
CA GLN A 30 5.73 -17.94 5.00
C GLN A 30 4.68 -18.24 3.93
N ARG A 31 4.00 -19.39 4.00
CA ARG A 31 2.90 -19.75 3.10
C ARG A 31 1.71 -18.80 3.22
N MET A 32 1.47 -18.23 4.41
CA MET A 32 0.39 -17.26 4.64
C MET A 32 0.76 -15.81 4.22
N THR A 33 2.02 -15.55 3.88
CA THR A 33 2.50 -14.19 3.58
C THR A 33 2.09 -13.75 2.18
N ILE A 34 1.40 -12.61 2.09
CA ILE A 34 1.03 -11.99 0.82
C ILE A 34 1.92 -10.77 0.58
N ASN A 35 2.69 -10.79 -0.50
CA ASN A 35 3.53 -9.67 -0.90
C ASN A 35 2.74 -8.57 -1.61
N ARG A 36 3.28 -7.35 -1.57
CA ARG A 36 2.73 -6.21 -2.32
C ARG A 36 2.78 -6.50 -3.83
N LYS A 37 1.78 -5.99 -4.56
CA LYS A 37 1.77 -6.04 -6.03
C LYS A 37 2.97 -5.27 -6.56
N GLU A 38 3.58 -5.79 -7.62
CA GLU A 38 4.60 -5.11 -8.40
C GLU A 38 4.12 -4.95 -9.84
N PHE A 39 4.44 -3.81 -10.45
CA PHE A 39 4.28 -3.58 -11.87
C PHE A 39 5.43 -4.23 -12.64
N LEU A 40 5.10 -5.07 -13.62
CA LEU A 40 6.08 -5.85 -14.40
C LEU A 40 6.21 -5.39 -15.87
N GLY A 41 5.52 -4.31 -16.25
CA GLY A 41 5.58 -3.75 -17.59
C GLY A 41 6.84 -2.92 -17.86
N ASP A 42 6.88 -2.24 -19.00
CA ASP A 42 7.98 -1.33 -19.35
C ASP A 42 8.05 -0.17 -18.34
N LYS A 43 9.27 0.11 -17.86
CA LYS A 43 9.56 1.13 -16.84
C LYS A 43 9.06 2.52 -17.26
N LYS A 44 9.00 2.82 -18.55
CA LYS A 44 8.51 4.11 -19.07
C LYS A 44 6.99 4.29 -18.90
N ASP A 45 6.25 3.19 -18.82
CA ASP A 45 4.78 3.17 -18.73
C ASP A 45 4.30 3.11 -17.27
N TYR A 46 5.24 3.06 -16.32
CA TYR A 46 4.96 2.89 -14.91
C TYR A 46 4.29 4.14 -14.30
N LYS A 47 3.04 3.98 -13.87
CA LYS A 47 2.22 4.99 -13.20
C LYS A 47 1.67 4.42 -11.89
N PRO A 48 2.41 4.53 -10.77
CA PRO A 48 2.06 3.86 -9.52
C PRO A 48 0.67 4.20 -8.98
N TYR A 49 0.21 5.44 -9.22
CA TYR A 49 -1.07 5.94 -8.72
C TYR A 49 -2.16 5.92 -9.81
N GLY A 50 -1.83 5.56 -11.05
CA GLY A 50 -2.76 5.44 -12.17
C GLY A 50 -3.50 4.11 -12.19
N VAL A 51 -4.09 3.73 -11.06
CA VAL A 51 -4.83 2.48 -10.85
C VAL A 51 -6.35 2.74 -10.88
N ALA A 52 -7.15 1.69 -10.82
CA ALA A 52 -8.60 1.83 -10.71
C ALA A 52 -9.01 2.57 -9.42
N GLN A 53 -10.23 3.10 -9.39
CA GLN A 53 -10.74 3.93 -8.29
C GLN A 53 -10.89 3.16 -6.98
N ASP A 54 -10.96 1.85 -7.01
CA ASP A 54 -11.03 0.95 -5.85
C ASP A 54 -9.70 0.21 -5.59
N GLU A 55 -8.64 0.56 -6.33
CA GLU A 55 -7.35 -0.12 -6.22
C GLU A 55 -6.27 0.67 -5.45
N PRO A 56 -5.42 -0.04 -4.68
CA PRO A 56 -4.25 0.54 -4.05
C PRO A 56 -3.18 0.90 -5.09
N ALA A 57 -2.35 1.89 -4.77
CA ALA A 57 -1.20 2.23 -5.61
C ALA A 57 -0.20 1.06 -5.71
N VAL A 58 0.44 0.88 -6.86
CA VAL A 58 1.46 -0.17 -7.07
C VAL A 58 2.84 0.47 -6.98
N LEU A 59 3.43 0.50 -5.79
CA LEU A 59 4.74 1.10 -5.53
C LEU A 59 5.85 0.04 -5.63
N ASN A 60 6.49 -0.04 -6.79
CA ASN A 60 7.63 -0.93 -7.01
C ASN A 60 8.83 -0.58 -6.12
N PRO A 61 9.70 -1.56 -5.83
CA PRO A 61 10.91 -1.31 -5.06
C PRO A 61 11.82 -0.24 -5.69
N PHE A 62 12.40 0.58 -4.83
CA PHE A 62 13.42 1.55 -5.23
C PHE A 62 14.65 0.85 -5.85
N PHE A 63 15.42 1.61 -6.62
CA PHE A 63 16.67 1.16 -7.26
C PHE A 63 16.51 0.02 -8.29
N LYS A 64 15.29 -0.24 -8.77
CA LYS A 64 15.01 -1.15 -9.90
C LYS A 64 14.83 -0.41 -11.24
N GLY A 65 14.97 0.91 -11.25
CA GLY A 65 14.88 1.76 -12.44
C GLY A 65 13.47 2.28 -12.77
N TYR A 66 12.48 1.98 -11.92
CA TYR A 66 11.16 2.61 -11.99
C TYR A 66 11.23 4.04 -11.47
N ARG A 67 10.70 5.00 -12.22
CA ARG A 67 10.75 6.44 -11.88
C ARG A 67 9.36 6.90 -11.45
N TYR A 68 9.28 7.46 -10.26
CA TYR A 68 8.05 8.01 -9.69
C TYR A 68 8.40 8.92 -8.52
N HIS A 69 7.46 9.77 -8.12
CA HIS A 69 7.61 10.67 -6.99
C HIS A 69 6.70 10.20 -5.85
N VAL A 70 7.15 10.32 -4.60
CA VAL A 70 6.31 10.10 -3.41
C VAL A 70 6.16 11.45 -2.71
N SER A 71 4.92 11.90 -2.52
CA SER A 71 4.60 13.19 -1.90
C SER A 71 3.40 13.06 -0.97
N GLY A 72 3.34 13.92 0.05
CA GLY A 72 2.16 14.09 0.90
C GLY A 72 1.11 15.05 0.31
N LEU A 73 1.41 15.70 -0.80
CA LEU A 73 0.48 16.58 -1.52
C LEU A 73 -0.47 15.77 -2.41
N HIS A 74 -1.56 16.40 -2.86
CA HIS A 74 -2.34 15.87 -3.98
C HIS A 74 -1.43 15.68 -5.20
N HIS A 75 -1.59 14.57 -5.90
CA HIS A 75 -0.66 14.15 -6.93
C HIS A 75 -1.35 13.40 -8.06
N GLY A 76 -0.75 13.50 -9.25
CA GLY A 76 -1.19 12.76 -10.41
C GLY A 76 -0.69 11.30 -10.44
N PRO A 77 -0.90 10.58 -11.56
CA PRO A 77 -0.63 9.15 -11.70
C PRO A 77 0.82 8.70 -11.45
N ILE A 78 1.79 9.62 -11.59
CA ILE A 78 3.23 9.39 -11.38
C ILE A 78 3.76 9.97 -10.05
N GLY A 79 2.88 10.60 -9.26
CA GLY A 79 3.18 11.06 -7.90
C GLY A 79 3.72 12.48 -7.78
N PHE A 80 3.86 13.22 -8.89
CA PHE A 80 4.20 14.64 -8.84
C PHE A 80 3.02 15.45 -8.31
N PRO A 81 3.26 16.48 -7.47
CA PRO A 81 2.22 17.34 -6.94
C PRO A 81 1.37 18.01 -8.01
N THR A 82 0.10 18.24 -7.70
CA THR A 82 -0.83 18.98 -8.55
C THR A 82 -1.81 19.79 -7.71
N GLU A 83 -2.27 20.90 -8.27
CA GLU A 83 -3.35 21.74 -7.72
C GLU A 83 -4.64 21.62 -8.52
N ASP A 84 -4.70 20.72 -9.52
CA ASP A 84 -5.91 20.44 -10.27
C ASP A 84 -6.98 19.83 -9.36
N ALA A 85 -8.10 20.53 -9.22
CA ALA A 85 -9.18 20.14 -8.31
C ALA A 85 -9.80 18.78 -8.67
N LYS A 86 -9.91 18.45 -9.96
CA LYS A 86 -10.47 17.17 -10.40
C LYS A 86 -9.51 16.03 -10.08
N ILE A 87 -8.23 16.18 -10.39
CA ILE A 87 -7.23 15.16 -10.09
C ILE A 87 -7.09 14.96 -8.58
N GLY A 88 -7.13 16.04 -7.79
CA GLY A 88 -7.13 15.98 -6.33
C GLY A 88 -8.36 15.25 -5.79
N GLY A 89 -9.56 15.59 -6.28
CA GLY A 89 -10.81 14.91 -5.91
C GLY A 89 -10.77 13.41 -6.24
N ASP A 90 -10.45 13.06 -7.50
CA ASP A 90 -10.33 11.68 -7.96
C ASP A 90 -9.29 10.88 -7.13
N LEU A 91 -8.22 11.53 -6.66
CA LEU A 91 -7.22 10.91 -5.78
C LEU A 91 -7.79 10.63 -4.39
N ILE A 92 -8.48 11.60 -3.80
CA ILE A 92 -9.09 11.45 -2.47
C ILE A 92 -10.15 10.35 -2.50
N ASP A 93 -11.06 10.39 -3.47
CA ASP A 93 -12.11 9.38 -3.65
C ASP A 93 -11.50 7.98 -3.74
N ARG A 94 -10.44 7.80 -4.55
CA ARG A 94 -9.73 6.52 -4.63
C ARG A 94 -9.15 6.04 -3.30
N LEU A 95 -8.61 6.97 -2.49
CA LEU A 95 -8.02 6.61 -1.20
C LEU A 95 -9.07 6.13 -0.19
N PHE A 96 -10.31 6.61 -0.29
CA PHE A 96 -11.45 6.13 0.50
C PHE A 96 -12.03 4.83 -0.07
N HIS A 97 -12.36 4.80 -1.37
CA HIS A 97 -12.99 3.64 -2.02
C HIS A 97 -12.16 2.36 -1.97
N LYS A 98 -10.83 2.43 -1.90
CA LYS A 98 -10.00 1.22 -1.75
C LYS A 98 -10.17 0.53 -0.38
N ILE A 99 -10.81 1.19 0.60
CA ILE A 99 -11.02 0.69 1.97
C ILE A 99 -12.47 0.26 2.19
N GLU A 100 -13.42 1.00 1.63
CA GLU A 100 -14.86 0.71 1.68
C GLU A 100 -15.24 -0.58 0.92
#